data_AF-X1MP19-F1
#
_entry.id   AF-X1MP19-F1
#
_cell.length_a   1.000
_cell.length_b   1.000
_cell.length_c   1.000
_cell.angle_alpha   90.00
_cell.angle_beta   90.00
_cell.angle_gamma   90.00
#
_symmetry.space_group_name_H-M   'P 1'
#
loop_
_entity.id
_entity.type
_entity.pdbx_description
1 polymer ?
#
loop_
_entity_poly.entity_id
_entity_poly.type
_entity_poly.pdbx_seq_one_letter_code
_entity_poly.pdbx_strand_id
1 'polypeptide(L)'
;MRGIYKYFGGVHALENVDFELYPQEIVALVGDNGAGKSTLIKIISGVYTADRGEIYLEGKRIEIQSPSDARALGIETVYQELALVETRDVAANFFLGREPTKGRLGIFIDKKKVEEVTVRTLKKLSITLPSLRTAVRYLSGGQRQALAVGRAIAWGR
;
A
#
# COMPACT_ATOMS: atom_id res chain seq x y z
N MET A 1 -7.87 -12.35 -10.94
CA MET A 1 -7.85 -11.50 -12.14
C MET A 1 -7.91 -12.40 -13.35
N ARG A 2 -8.71 -12.07 -14.36
CA ARG A 2 -8.91 -12.90 -15.55
C ARG A 2 -8.73 -12.09 -16.83
N GLY A 3 -7.91 -12.59 -17.75
CA GLY A 3 -7.69 -12.05 -19.08
C GLY A 3 -7.27 -10.58 -19.09
N ILE A 4 -6.33 -10.17 -18.23
CA ILE A 4 -5.93 -8.77 -18.08
C ILE A 4 -5.04 -8.33 -19.23
N TYR A 5 -5.36 -7.16 -19.79
CA TYR A 5 -4.52 -6.47 -20.77
C TYR A 5 -4.15 -5.08 -20.30
N LYS A 6 -2.94 -4.65 -20.66
CA LYS A 6 -2.49 -3.26 -20.50
C LYS A 6 -1.56 -2.84 -21.62
N TYR A 7 -1.90 -1.73 -22.26
CA TYR A 7 -1.17 -1.11 -23.35
C TYR A 7 -0.63 0.26 -22.92
N PHE A 8 0.56 0.62 -23.39
CA PHE A 8 1.13 1.95 -23.30
C PHE A 8 1.63 2.37 -24.68
N GLY A 9 0.81 3.12 -25.41
CA GLY A 9 1.07 3.39 -26.83
C GLY A 9 1.13 2.06 -27.60
N GLY A 10 2.23 1.84 -28.33
CA GLY A 10 2.47 0.58 -29.07
C GLY A 10 3.01 -0.59 -28.23
N VAL A 11 3.22 -0.41 -26.92
CA VAL A 11 3.78 -1.44 -26.05
C VAL A 11 2.67 -2.20 -25.35
N HIS A 12 2.69 -3.52 -25.47
CA HIS A 12 1.81 -4.44 -24.78
C HIS A 12 2.45 -4.88 -23.47
N ALA A 13 2.18 -4.14 -22.39
CA ALA A 13 2.79 -4.40 -21.09
C ALA A 13 2.18 -5.61 -20.36
N LEU A 14 0.92 -5.93 -20.63
CA LEU A 14 0.26 -7.17 -20.22
C LEU A 14 -0.63 -7.66 -21.37
N GLU A 15 -0.55 -8.96 -21.67
CA GLU A 15 -1.38 -9.63 -22.67
C GLU A 15 -2.01 -10.87 -22.08
N ASN A 16 -3.34 -10.88 -21.98
CA ASN A 16 -4.13 -12.02 -21.51
C ASN A 16 -3.66 -12.63 -20.18
N VAL A 17 -3.35 -11.79 -19.19
CA VAL A 17 -2.79 -12.27 -17.91
C VAL A 17 -3.89 -12.71 -16.96
N ASP A 18 -3.80 -13.96 -16.52
CA ASP A 18 -4.55 -14.50 -15.39
C ASP A 18 -3.67 -14.48 -14.13
N PHE A 19 -4.27 -14.09 -13.01
CA PHE A 19 -3.57 -14.06 -11.71
C PHE A 19 -4.55 -14.35 -10.59
N GLU A 20 -4.20 -15.28 -9.71
CA GLU A 20 -5.00 -15.65 -8.54
C GLU A 20 -4.14 -15.56 -7.28
N LEU A 21 -4.78 -15.18 -6.18
CA LEU A 21 -4.19 -15.11 -4.85
C LEU A 21 -5.28 -15.51 -3.86
N TYR A 22 -4.98 -16.48 -3.00
CA TYR A 22 -5.91 -16.97 -1.99
C TYR A 22 -5.62 -16.37 -0.61
N PRO A 23 -6.60 -16.38 0.31
CA PRO A 23 -6.37 -15.92 1.68
C PRO A 23 -5.21 -16.67 2.35
N GLN A 24 -4.36 -15.93 3.06
CA GLN A 24 -3.19 -16.47 3.79
C GLN A 24 -2.09 -17.07 2.90
N GLU A 25 -2.15 -16.82 1.59
CA GLU A 25 -1.12 -17.25 0.66
C GLU A 25 -0.02 -16.18 0.50
N ILE A 26 1.22 -16.64 0.30
CA ILE A 26 2.33 -15.79 -0.10
C ILE A 26 2.70 -16.16 -1.54
N VAL A 27 2.43 -15.25 -2.47
CA VAL A 27 2.75 -15.44 -3.89
C VAL A 27 3.92 -14.55 -4.29
N ALA A 28 4.93 -15.13 -4.91
CA ALA A 28 6.04 -14.41 -5.51
C ALA A 28 5.82 -14.27 -7.02
N LEU A 29 5.70 -13.02 -7.50
CA LEU A 29 5.66 -12.72 -8.93
C LEU A 29 7.08 -12.43 -9.44
N VAL A 30 7.64 -13.37 -10.20
CA VAL A 30 9.03 -13.33 -10.68
C VAL A 30 9.07 -13.36 -12.21
N GLY A 31 10.10 -12.76 -12.80
CA GLY A 31 10.30 -12.66 -14.24
C GLY A 31 11.26 -11.53 -14.59
N ASP A 32 11.66 -11.42 -15.86
CA ASP A 32 12.66 -10.43 -16.29
C ASP A 32 12.17 -8.98 -16.20
N ASN A 33 13.12 -8.04 -16.24
CA ASN A 33 12.81 -6.62 -16.35
C ASN A 33 12.01 -6.37 -17.63
N GLY A 34 10.88 -5.66 -17.51
CA GLY A 34 9.96 -5.44 -18.63
C GLY A 34 8.86 -6.49 -18.79
N ALA A 35 8.88 -7.61 -18.06
CA ALA A 35 7.86 -8.67 -18.13
C ALA A 35 6.47 -8.28 -17.56
N GLY A 36 6.17 -7.00 -17.37
CA GLY A 36 4.86 -6.54 -16.91
C GLY A 36 4.59 -6.65 -15.40
N LYS A 37 5.50 -7.22 -14.59
CA LYS A 37 5.30 -7.40 -13.14
C LYS A 37 4.84 -6.15 -12.40
N SER A 38 5.57 -5.04 -12.56
CA SER A 38 5.22 -3.77 -11.93
C SER A 38 3.92 -3.18 -12.49
N THR A 39 3.59 -3.46 -13.75
CA THR A 39 2.33 -3.06 -14.36
C THR A 39 1.16 -3.80 -13.72
N LEU A 40 1.28 -5.12 -13.52
CA LEU A 40 0.26 -5.91 -12.84
C LEU A 40 0.01 -5.42 -11.41
N ILE A 41 1.08 -5.18 -10.63
CA ILE A 41 0.97 -4.61 -9.27
C ILE A 41 0.35 -3.21 -9.30
N LYS A 42 0.69 -2.36 -10.28
CA LYS A 42 0.07 -1.04 -10.45
C LYS A 42 -1.41 -1.10 -10.81
N ILE A 43 -1.87 -2.15 -11.47
CA ILE A 43 -3.30 -2.37 -11.71
C ILE A 43 -4.01 -2.81 -10.43
N ILE A 44 -3.45 -3.79 -9.70
CA ILE A 44 -4.00 -4.26 -8.42
C ILE A 44 -4.09 -3.11 -7.40
N SER A 45 -3.09 -2.24 -7.38
CA SER A 45 -3.03 -1.06 -6.50
C SER A 45 -3.81 0.16 -7.01
N GLY A 46 -4.50 0.06 -8.15
CA GLY A 46 -5.33 1.14 -8.70
C GLY A 46 -4.56 2.34 -9.28
N VAL A 47 -3.24 2.22 -9.48
CA VAL A 47 -2.43 3.24 -10.15
C VAL A 47 -2.70 3.26 -11.65
N TYR A 48 -2.96 2.09 -12.23
CA TYR A 48 -3.38 1.96 -13.63
C TYR A 48 -4.69 1.19 -13.72
N THR A 49 -5.55 1.55 -14.65
CA THR A 49 -6.72 0.75 -15.02
C THR A 49 -6.32 -0.25 -16.10
N ALA A 50 -6.74 -1.51 -15.97
CA ALA A 50 -6.60 -2.49 -17.04
C ALA A 50 -7.41 -2.05 -18.27
N ASP A 51 -6.89 -2.27 -19.47
CA ASP A 51 -7.60 -1.89 -20.69
C ASP A 51 -8.65 -2.95 -21.09
N ARG A 52 -8.45 -4.20 -20.64
CA ARG A 52 -9.39 -5.32 -20.77
C ARG A 52 -9.23 -6.30 -19.60
N GLY A 53 -10.22 -7.18 -19.45
CA GLY A 53 -10.24 -8.23 -18.44
C GLY A 53 -11.06 -7.86 -17.22
N GLU A 54 -11.03 -8.73 -16.21
CA GLU A 54 -11.90 -8.63 -15.05
C GLU A 54 -11.14 -8.91 -13.75
N ILE A 55 -11.46 -8.14 -12.72
CA ILE A 55 -10.89 -8.30 -11.38
C ILE A 55 -12.00 -8.76 -10.44
N TYR A 56 -11.67 -9.76 -9.62
CA TYR A 56 -12.57 -10.36 -8.66
C TYR A 56 -11.91 -10.33 -7.28
N LEU A 57 -12.67 -10.00 -6.26
CA LEU A 57 -12.28 -10.11 -4.85
C LEU A 57 -13.37 -10.90 -4.12
N GLU A 58 -12.98 -12.01 -3.47
CA GLU A 58 -13.91 -12.91 -2.78
C GLU A 58 -15.09 -13.36 -3.68
N GLY A 59 -14.80 -13.66 -4.95
CA GLY A 59 -15.79 -14.09 -5.95
C GLY A 59 -16.68 -12.97 -6.51
N LYS A 60 -16.59 -11.74 -5.98
CA LYS A 60 -17.34 -10.59 -6.50
C LYS A 60 -16.49 -9.82 -7.50
N ARG A 61 -17.07 -9.50 -8.65
CA ARG A 61 -16.43 -8.60 -9.61
C ARG A 61 -16.29 -7.21 -8.98
N ILE A 62 -15.11 -6.63 -9.10
CA ILE A 62 -14.79 -5.30 -8.58
C ILE A 62 -14.19 -4.42 -9.68
N GLU A 63 -14.29 -3.11 -9.49
CA GLU A 63 -13.60 -2.12 -10.29
C GLU A 63 -12.65 -1.32 -9.40
N ILE A 64 -11.42 -1.12 -9.87
CA ILE A 64 -10.40 -0.34 -9.18
C ILE A 64 -9.96 0.75 -10.15
N GLN A 65 -10.38 1.99 -9.90
CA GLN A 65 -10.09 3.14 -10.77
C GLN A 65 -9.03 4.07 -10.15
N SER A 66 -8.77 3.92 -8.86
CA SER A 66 -7.79 4.72 -8.14
C SER A 66 -7.12 3.93 -7.00
N PRO A 67 -5.97 4.42 -6.48
CA PRO A 67 -5.39 3.85 -5.27
C PRO A 67 -6.29 4.01 -4.04
N SER A 68 -7.24 4.94 -4.06
CA SER A 68 -8.22 5.06 -2.98
C SER A 68 -9.21 3.90 -2.99
N ASP A 69 -9.62 3.43 -4.17
CA ASP A 69 -10.55 2.31 -4.32
C ASP A 69 -9.89 1.01 -3.87
N ALA A 70 -8.66 0.75 -4.31
CA ALA A 70 -7.87 -0.42 -3.88
C ALA A 70 -7.78 -0.47 -2.35
N ARG A 71 -7.51 0.67 -1.72
CA ARG A 71 -7.44 0.80 -0.26
C ARG A 71 -8.79 0.60 0.43
N ALA A 72 -9.88 1.08 -0.15
CA ALA A 72 -11.23 0.84 0.39
C ALA A 72 -11.58 -0.66 0.36
N LEU A 73 -11.00 -1.41 -0.57
CA LEU A 73 -11.10 -2.86 -0.69
C LEU A 73 -10.10 -3.63 0.19
N GLY A 74 -9.27 -2.95 0.99
CA GLY A 74 -8.28 -3.56 1.88
C GLY A 74 -6.94 -3.90 1.20
N ILE A 75 -6.74 -3.50 -0.05
CA ILE A 75 -5.49 -3.71 -0.79
C ILE A 75 -4.51 -2.60 -0.45
N GLU A 76 -3.40 -2.96 0.21
CA GLU A 76 -2.30 -2.05 0.53
C GLU A 76 -1.05 -2.42 -0.28
N THR A 77 -0.22 -1.42 -0.61
CA THR A 77 0.98 -1.63 -1.43
C THR A 77 2.16 -0.88 -0.85
N VAL A 78 3.28 -1.59 -0.72
CA VAL A 78 4.58 -1.01 -0.35
C VAL A 78 5.44 -0.97 -1.61
N TYR A 79 5.64 0.23 -2.16
CA TYR A 79 6.50 0.42 -3.32
C TYR A 79 7.98 0.43 -2.94
N GLN A 80 8.84 0.16 -3.91
CA GLN A 80 10.29 0.22 -3.77
C GLN A 80 10.76 1.61 -3.29
N GLU A 81 10.13 2.67 -3.79
CA GLU A 81 10.22 4.01 -3.22
C GLU A 81 9.14 4.17 -2.16
N LEU A 82 9.55 4.21 -0.89
CA LEU A 82 8.67 4.00 0.27
C LEU A 82 7.63 5.12 0.52
N ALA A 83 7.60 6.16 -0.32
CA ALA A 83 6.69 7.31 -0.21
C ALA A 83 6.61 7.85 1.24
N LEU A 84 7.78 8.11 1.83
CA LEU A 84 7.91 8.68 3.16
C LEU A 84 8.33 10.15 3.06
N VAL A 85 7.71 11.00 3.88
CA VAL A 85 8.06 12.41 4.01
C VAL A 85 9.24 12.53 4.97
N GLU A 86 10.42 12.75 4.40
CA GLU A 86 11.70 12.70 5.11
C GLU A 86 11.80 13.66 6.30
N THR A 87 11.15 14.82 6.20
CA THR A 87 11.18 15.89 7.21
C THR A 87 10.16 15.68 8.34
N ARG A 88 9.25 14.73 8.19
CA ARG A 88 8.21 14.43 9.18
C ARG A 88 8.62 13.25 10.05
N ASP A 89 8.04 13.22 11.24
CA ASP A 89 8.29 12.15 12.19
C ASP A 89 7.63 10.82 11.77
N VAL A 90 8.00 9.76 12.50
CA VAL A 90 7.49 8.40 12.28
C VAL A 90 5.97 8.35 12.39
N ALA A 91 5.39 8.97 13.41
CA ALA A 91 3.96 8.87 13.68
C ALA A 91 3.12 9.58 12.61
N ALA A 92 3.58 10.74 12.13
CA ALA A 92 2.97 11.45 11.02
C ALA A 92 3.09 10.65 9.70
N ASN A 93 4.25 10.06 9.43
CA ASN A 93 4.43 9.20 8.25
C ASN A 93 3.58 7.94 8.27
N PHE A 94 3.38 7.38 9.46
CA PHE A 94 2.55 6.20 9.66
C PHE A 94 1.11 6.49 9.20
N PHE A 95 0.55 7.64 9.60
CA PHE A 95 -0.84 8.01 9.32
C PHE A 95 -1.08 8.86 8.08
N LEU A 96 -0.04 9.21 7.32
CA LEU A 96 -0.12 10.22 6.26
C LEU A 96 -1.34 10.03 5.34
N GLY A 97 -2.26 11.01 5.34
CA GLY A 97 -3.49 11.01 4.55
C GLY A 97 -4.65 10.19 5.14
N ARG A 98 -4.52 9.72 6.40
CA ARG A 98 -5.49 8.93 7.16
C ARG A 98 -5.50 9.31 8.64
N GLU A 99 -5.12 10.55 8.94
CA GLU A 99 -4.97 11.03 10.30
C GLU A 99 -6.31 10.94 11.04
N PRO A 100 -6.38 10.28 12.21
CA PRO A 100 -7.59 10.29 13.01
C PRO A 100 -7.86 11.71 13.47
N THR A 101 -9.11 12.15 13.36
CA THR A 101 -9.53 13.48 13.81
C THR A 101 -10.41 13.41 15.04
N LYS A 102 -10.51 14.51 15.77
CA LYS A 102 -11.29 14.68 17.00
C LYS A 102 -12.07 15.99 17.02
N GLY A 103 -13.05 16.04 17.93
CA GLY A 103 -13.99 17.16 18.10
C GLY A 103 -15.24 17.00 17.25
N ARG A 104 -16.31 17.74 17.58
CA ARG A 104 -17.63 17.62 16.92
C ARG A 104 -17.60 17.82 15.40
N LEU A 105 -16.63 18.58 14.90
CA LEU A 105 -16.46 18.89 13.48
C LEU A 105 -15.32 18.10 12.81
N GLY A 106 -14.57 17.28 13.57
CA GLY A 106 -13.49 16.45 13.00
C GLY A 106 -12.33 17.22 12.35
N ILE A 107 -12.07 18.47 12.76
CA ILE A 107 -11.06 19.35 12.13
C ILE A 107 -9.66 19.14 12.73
N PHE A 108 -9.56 18.72 13.99
CA PHE A 108 -8.29 18.60 14.69
C PHE A 108 -7.77 17.17 14.65
N ILE A 109 -6.50 16.98 14.34
CA ILE A 109 -5.84 15.67 14.41
C ILE A 109 -5.78 15.20 15.87
N ASP A 110 -6.17 13.95 16.11
CA ASP A 110 -6.02 13.27 17.38
C ASP A 110 -4.62 12.68 17.53
N LYS A 111 -3.68 13.55 17.96
CA LYS A 111 -2.28 13.18 18.18
C LYS A 111 -2.12 12.01 19.16
N LYS A 112 -2.97 11.92 20.19
CA LYS A 112 -2.90 10.85 21.19
C LYS A 112 -3.21 9.50 20.53
N LYS A 113 -4.29 9.46 19.73
CA LYS A 113 -4.66 8.25 18.98
C LYS A 113 -3.62 7.88 17.93
N VAL A 114 -3.03 8.86 17.25
CA VAL A 114 -1.89 8.64 16.32
C VAL A 114 -0.74 7.94 17.03
N GLU A 115 -0.27 8.48 18.16
CA GLU A 115 0.84 7.89 18.91
C GLU A 115 0.48 6.47 19.41
N GLU A 116 -0.68 6.29 20.03
CA GLU A 116 -1.13 5.00 20.61
C GLU A 116 -1.22 3.88 19.57
N VAL A 117 -1.84 4.15 18.42
CA VAL A 117 -1.98 3.16 17.34
C VAL A 117 -0.62 2.86 16.72
N THR A 118 0.21 3.89 16.51
CA THR A 118 1.57 3.68 15.96
C THR A 118 2.39 2.79 16.87
N VAL A 119 2.45 3.07 18.19
CA VAL A 119 3.17 2.22 19.15
C VAL A 119 2.63 0.79 19.14
N ARG A 120 1.31 0.62 19.16
CA ARG A 120 0.68 -0.70 19.19
C ARG A 120 1.05 -1.53 17.96
N THR A 121 0.97 -0.95 16.77
CA THR A 121 1.27 -1.66 15.52
C THR A 121 2.76 -1.99 15.40
N LEU A 122 3.64 -1.03 15.70
CA LEU A 122 5.08 -1.28 15.67
C LEU A 122 5.49 -2.38 16.66
N LYS A 123 4.92 -2.39 17.86
CA LYS A 123 5.14 -3.47 18.84
C LYS A 123 4.64 -4.83 18.36
N LYS A 124 3.44 -4.89 17.76
CA LYS A 124 2.87 -6.14 17.21
C LYS A 124 3.76 -6.75 16.13
N LEU A 125 4.47 -5.91 15.38
CA LEU A 125 5.37 -6.31 14.30
C LEU A 125 6.83 -6.46 14.73
N SER A 126 7.14 -6.32 16.02
CA SER A 126 8.50 -6.33 16.55
C SER A 126 9.44 -5.32 15.86
N ILE A 127 8.90 -4.17 15.45
CA ILE A 127 9.65 -3.09 14.79
C ILE A 127 10.18 -2.14 15.86
N THR A 128 11.52 -2.03 15.92
CA THR A 128 12.21 -1.11 16.82
C THR A 128 12.64 0.15 16.08
N LEU A 129 12.11 1.30 16.49
CA LEU A 129 12.52 2.62 16.00
C LEU A 129 13.09 3.45 17.16
N PRO A 130 14.02 4.39 16.89
CA PRO A 130 14.65 5.19 17.95
C PRO A 130 13.64 6.03 18.75
N SER A 131 12.68 6.64 18.06
CA SER A 131 11.58 7.38 18.65
C SER A 131 10.49 7.63 17.61
N LEU A 132 9.23 7.75 18.06
CA LEU A 132 8.13 8.18 17.21
C LEU A 132 8.27 9.61 16.69
N ARG A 133 9.09 10.42 17.36
CA ARG A 133 9.30 11.84 17.05
C ARG A 133 10.53 12.07 16.15
N THR A 134 11.29 11.01 15.87
CA THR A 134 12.44 11.11 14.97
C THR A 134 11.95 11.35 13.55
N ALA A 135 12.50 12.38 12.88
CA ALA A 135 12.24 12.61 11.47
C ALA A 135 12.76 11.42 10.64
N VAL A 136 11.97 10.97 9.65
CA VAL A 136 12.28 9.77 8.87
C VAL A 136 13.66 9.83 8.20
N ARG A 137 14.16 11.03 7.86
CA ARG A 137 15.50 11.19 7.28
C ARG A 137 16.63 10.56 8.10
N TYR A 138 16.47 10.48 9.42
CA TYR A 138 17.46 9.92 10.34
C TYR A 138 17.31 8.40 10.57
N LEU A 139 16.33 7.77 9.93
CA LEU A 139 16.14 6.32 9.99
C LEU A 139 17.03 5.60 8.98
N SER A 140 17.52 4.42 9.36
CA SER A 140 18.20 3.51 8.44
C SER A 140 17.26 3.01 7.35
N GLY A 141 17.80 2.49 6.24
CA GLY A 141 16.99 1.91 5.17
C GLY A 141 16.03 0.82 5.66
N GLY A 142 16.51 -0.09 6.52
CA GLY A 142 15.68 -1.13 7.13
C GLY A 142 14.59 -0.58 8.05
N GLN A 143 14.87 0.48 8.82
CA GLN A 143 13.86 1.16 9.66
C GLN A 143 12.79 1.85 8.81
N ARG A 144 13.17 2.44 7.67
CA ARG A 144 12.24 3.04 6.72
C ARG A 144 11.34 1.97 6.08
N GLN A 145 11.92 0.85 5.66
CA GLN A 145 11.16 -0.28 5.12
C GLN A 145 10.18 -0.84 6.16
N ALA A 146 10.64 -1.04 7.40
CA ALA A 146 9.81 -1.50 8.50
C ALA A 146 8.65 -0.53 8.77
N LEU A 147 8.89 0.78 8.77
CA LEU A 147 7.83 1.78 8.89
C LEU A 147 6.80 1.68 7.76
N ALA A 148 7.25 1.55 6.50
CA ALA A 148 6.35 1.45 5.35
C ALA A 148 5.51 0.17 5.36
N VAL A 149 6.10 -0.96 5.74
CA VAL A 149 5.39 -2.24 5.93
C VAL A 149 4.42 -2.17 7.10
N GLY A 150 4.85 -1.61 8.23
CA GLY A 150 4.01 -1.43 9.40
C GLY A 150 2.82 -0.52 9.13
N ARG A 151 3.00 0.49 8.27
CA ARG A 151 1.91 1.29 7.73
C ARG A 151 0.94 0.38 6.96
N ALA A 152 1.39 -0.30 5.90
CA ALA A 152 0.51 -1.17 5.10
C ALA A 152 -0.29 -2.18 5.94
N ILE A 153 0.34 -2.85 6.91
CA ILE A 153 -0.32 -3.86 7.77
C ILE A 153 -1.40 -3.24 8.68
N ALA A 154 -1.28 -1.97 9.06
CA ALA A 154 -2.28 -1.33 9.92
C ALA A 154 -3.64 -1.12 9.23
N TRP A 155 -3.68 -1.11 7.89
CA TRP A 155 -4.88 -0.87 7.11
C TRP A 155 -5.25 -2.00 6.16
N GLY A 156 -4.31 -2.88 5.79
CA GLY A 156 -4.59 -4.08 5.02
C GLY A 156 -5.57 -4.98 5.77
N ARG A 157 -6.54 -5.55 5.06
CA ARG A 157 -7.54 -6.47 5.60
C ARG A 157 -7.44 -7.82 4.91
#